data_AF-A0A3C0TJI7-F1
#
_entry.id   AF-A0A3C0TJI7-F1
#
_cell.length_a   1.000
_cell.length_b   1.000
_cell.length_c   1.000
_cell.angle_alpha   90.00
_cell.angle_beta   90.00
_cell.angle_gamma   90.00
#
_symmetry.space_group_name_H-M   'P 1'
#
loop_
_entity.id
_entity.type
_entity.pdbx_description
1 polymer ?
#
loop_
_entity_poly.entity_id
_entity_poly.type
_entity_poly.pdbx_seq_one_letter_code
_entity_poly.pdbx_strand_id
1 'polypeptide(L)'
;MKSYFLSVLVVTLCLSFGFLPGDAKASQKARADNPSPASPLVFIILPVENVSGMYEKFLPLKEYLEKAVSRRIVLTVAQNYQET
;
A
#
# COMPACT_ATOMS: atom_id res chain seq x y z
N MET A 1 -40.60 -34.11 1.40
CA MET A 1 -39.64 -35.13 1.88
C MET A 1 -39.35 -36.13 0.76
N LYS A 2 -38.26 -35.90 0.01
CA LYS A 2 -37.62 -36.79 -0.99
C LYS A 2 -36.65 -35.90 -1.75
N SER A 3 -35.34 -36.13 -1.59
CA SER A 3 -34.24 -35.70 -2.49
C SER A 3 -32.87 -35.67 -1.77
N TYR A 4 -32.77 -36.18 -0.53
CA TYR A 4 -31.48 -36.57 0.07
C TYR A 4 -30.74 -37.67 -0.72
N PHE A 5 -31.39 -38.26 -1.73
CA PHE A 5 -30.89 -39.34 -2.56
C PHE A 5 -29.89 -38.87 -3.64
N LEU A 6 -29.89 -37.58 -3.99
CA LEU A 6 -28.98 -37.05 -5.01
C LEU A 6 -27.57 -36.75 -4.47
N SER A 7 -27.42 -36.67 -3.14
CA SER A 7 -26.16 -36.27 -2.50
C SER A 7 -25.13 -37.41 -2.45
N VAL A 8 -25.56 -38.67 -2.37
CA VAL A 8 -24.66 -39.83 -2.25
C VAL A 8 -23.99 -40.18 -3.59
N LEU A 9 -24.67 -39.91 -4.72
CA LEU A 9 -24.13 -40.20 -6.06
C LEU A 9 -22.93 -39.30 -6.44
N VAL A 10 -22.89 -38.08 -5.88
CA VAL A 10 -21.83 -37.09 -6.17
C VAL A 10 -20.52 -37.40 -5.45
N VAL A 11 -20.57 -38.14 -4.33
CA VAL A 11 -19.38 -38.37 -3.49
C VAL A 11 -18.59 -39.62 -3.90
N THR A 12 -19.22 -40.61 -4.55
CA THR A 12 -18.55 -41.89 -4.86
C THR A 12 -17.83 -41.90 -6.22
N LEU A 13 -18.16 -41.02 -7.16
CA LEU A 13 -17.64 -41.14 -8.54
C LEU A 13 -16.27 -40.46 -8.79
N CYS A 14 -15.82 -39.53 -7.95
CA CYS A 14 -14.56 -38.80 -8.23
C CYS A 14 -13.36 -39.23 -7.38
N LEU A 15 -13.52 -40.18 -6.44
CA LEU A 15 -12.40 -40.77 -5.69
C LEU A 15 -11.53 -41.74 -6.52
N SER A 16 -11.90 -42.02 -7.77
CA SER A 16 -11.24 -43.03 -8.63
C SER A 16 -10.61 -42.52 -9.92
N PHE A 17 -10.61 -41.21 -10.21
CA PHE A 17 -9.75 -40.63 -11.25
C PHE A 17 -8.56 -39.91 -10.61
N GLY A 18 -7.59 -40.72 -10.18
CA GLY A 18 -6.22 -40.24 -10.01
C GLY A 18 -5.61 -39.88 -11.37
N PHE A 19 -4.61 -38.99 -11.37
CA PHE A 19 -3.28 -39.22 -11.93
C PHE A 19 -2.58 -37.90 -12.34
N LEU A 20 -1.68 -37.46 -11.44
CA LEU A 20 -0.40 -36.75 -11.66
C LEU A 20 -0.35 -35.24 -12.02
N PRO A 21 0.79 -34.58 -11.69
CA PRO A 21 0.86 -33.19 -11.25
C PRO A 21 1.33 -32.26 -12.38
N GLY A 22 0.65 -31.12 -12.51
CA GLY A 22 1.14 -29.99 -13.28
C GLY A 22 1.46 -28.85 -12.32
N ASP A 23 2.75 -28.59 -12.14
CA ASP A 23 3.28 -27.37 -11.53
C ASP A 23 2.73 -26.14 -12.26
N ALA A 24 1.69 -25.55 -11.69
CA ALA A 24 1.32 -24.17 -11.97
C ALA A 24 0.62 -23.61 -10.74
N LYS A 25 1.42 -23.19 -9.75
CA LYS A 25 0.98 -22.23 -8.74
C LYS A 25 0.63 -20.90 -9.42
N ALA A 26 -0.48 -20.84 -10.13
CA ALA A 26 -1.19 -19.60 -10.40
C ALA A 26 -1.94 -19.21 -9.13
N SER A 27 -1.18 -18.89 -8.08
CA SER A 27 -1.68 -18.11 -6.96
C SER A 27 -1.85 -16.69 -7.48
N GLN A 28 -2.92 -16.46 -8.24
CA GLN A 28 -3.47 -15.12 -8.42
C GLN A 28 -4.08 -14.74 -7.07
N LYS A 29 -3.19 -14.36 -6.15
CA LYS A 29 -3.52 -13.54 -5.00
C LYS A 29 -4.10 -12.27 -5.61
N ALA A 30 -5.43 -12.21 -5.67
CA ALA A 30 -6.17 -11.00 -5.92
C ALA A 30 -5.58 -9.97 -4.95
N ARG A 31 -4.72 -9.09 -5.46
CA ARG A 31 -4.32 -7.89 -4.76
C ARG A 31 -5.63 -7.11 -4.69
N ALA A 32 -6.35 -7.31 -3.58
CA ALA A 32 -7.29 -6.34 -3.11
C ALA A 32 -6.51 -5.03 -3.07
N ASP A 33 -6.75 -4.20 -4.08
CA ASP A 33 -6.23 -2.86 -4.24
C ASP A 33 -6.90 -2.02 -3.16
N ASN A 34 -6.57 -2.32 -1.90
CA ASN A 34 -6.85 -1.43 -0.80
C ASN A 34 -5.98 -0.21 -1.07
N PRO A 35 -6.55 0.99 -1.21
CA PRO A 35 -5.75 2.20 -1.34
C PRO A 35 -4.89 2.29 -0.08
N SER A 36 -3.62 1.88 -0.20
CA SER A 36 -2.66 2.01 0.87
C SER A 36 -2.65 3.48 1.27
N PRO A 37 -2.77 3.83 2.57
CA PRO A 37 -2.77 5.22 2.98
C PRO A 37 -1.54 5.89 2.36
N ALA A 38 -1.77 6.87 1.50
CA ALA A 38 -0.72 7.47 0.70
C ALA A 38 0.39 7.94 1.64
N SER A 39 1.60 7.44 1.44
CA SER A 39 2.74 7.77 2.30
C SER A 39 2.94 9.30 2.35
N PRO A 40 3.40 9.85 3.49
CA PRO A 40 3.64 11.28 3.58
C PRO A 40 4.73 11.68 2.58
N LEU A 41 4.58 12.88 1.99
CA LEU A 41 5.62 13.46 1.15
C LEU A 41 6.65 14.14 2.04
N VAL A 42 7.93 13.80 1.85
CA VAL A 42 9.04 14.39 2.61
C VAL A 42 9.73 15.41 1.74
N PHE A 43 9.85 16.64 2.25
CA PHE A 43 10.53 17.74 1.58
C PHE A 43 11.77 18.09 2.39
N ILE A 44 12.94 17.92 1.77
CA ILE A 44 14.23 18.29 2.35
C ILE A 44 14.56 19.72 1.90
N ILE A 45 14.79 20.61 2.87
CA ILE A 45 15.07 22.02 2.64
C ILE A 45 16.53 22.28 3.00
N LEU A 46 17.26 22.93 2.09
CA LEU A 46 18.66 23.27 2.31
C LEU A 46 18.80 24.37 3.39
N PRO A 47 19.74 24.23 4.33
CA PRO A 47 19.93 25.19 5.41
C PRO A 47 20.59 26.47 4.89
N VAL A 48 19.76 27.43 4.49
CA VAL A 48 20.21 28.76 4.02
C VAL A 48 20.36 29.76 5.16
N GLU A 49 19.68 29.53 6.28
CA GLU A 49 19.71 30.36 7.48
C GLU A 49 19.49 29.49 8.73
N ASN A 50 19.23 30.11 9.88
CA ASN A 50 18.92 29.38 11.11
C ASN A 50 17.64 28.53 10.95
N VAL A 51 17.70 27.29 11.43
CA VAL A 51 16.61 26.30 11.35
C VAL A 51 15.28 26.83 11.87
N SER A 52 15.26 27.54 13.01
CA SER A 52 14.03 28.09 13.59
C SER A 52 13.38 29.13 12.66
N GLY A 53 14.19 30.04 12.11
CA GLY A 53 13.72 31.05 11.16
C GLY A 53 13.21 30.45 9.85
N MET A 54 13.83 29.36 9.39
CA MET A 54 13.35 28.62 8.24
C MET A 54 11.97 27.99 8.52
N TYR A 55 11.79 27.31 9.64
CA TYR A 55 10.51 26.66 9.96
C TYR A 55 9.35 27.66 9.96
N GLU A 56 9.54 28.86 10.51
CA GLU A 56 8.52 29.91 10.48
C GLU A 56 8.15 30.33 9.05
N LYS A 57 9.13 30.47 8.16
CA LYS A 57 8.90 30.84 6.75
C LYS A 57 8.27 29.72 5.93
N PHE A 58 8.60 28.47 6.20
CA PHE A 58 8.12 27.33 5.42
C PHE A 58 6.81 26.73 5.96
N LEU A 59 6.38 27.07 7.18
CA LEU A 59 5.13 26.58 7.75
C LEU A 59 3.90 26.96 6.89
N PRO A 60 3.73 28.22 6.43
CA PRO A 60 2.62 28.57 5.53
C PRO A 60 2.63 27.77 4.22
N LEU A 61 3.82 27.51 3.67
CA LEU A 61 3.98 26.71 2.45
C LEU A 61 3.57 25.25 2.68
N LYS A 62 3.98 24.64 3.81
CA LYS A 62 3.56 23.30 4.19
C LYS A 62 2.05 23.20 4.25
N GLU A 63 1.39 24.11 4.96
CA GLU A 63 -0.06 24.10 5.11
C GLU A 63 -0.80 24.24 3.78
N TYR A 64 -0.29 25.11 2.89
CA TYR A 64 -0.83 25.26 1.55
C TYR A 64 -0.72 23.96 0.75
N LEU A 65 0.48 23.34 0.73
CA LEU A 65 0.72 22.13 -0.04
C LEU A 65 -0.06 20.93 0.51
N GLU A 66 -0.22 20.80 1.84
CA GLU A 66 -1.03 19.74 2.44
C GLU A 66 -2.49 19.82 1.97
N LYS A 67 -3.04 21.03 1.87
CA LYS A 67 -4.39 21.28 1.34
C LYS A 67 -4.46 21.01 -0.16
N ALA A 68 -3.49 21.50 -0.93
CA ALA A 68 -3.48 21.38 -2.39
C ALA A 68 -3.32 19.94 -2.87
N VAL A 69 -2.51 19.14 -2.18
CA VAL A 69 -2.17 17.76 -2.59
C VAL A 69 -3.02 16.73 -1.83
N SER A 70 -3.80 17.16 -0.82
CA SER A 70 -4.59 16.27 0.05
C SER A 70 -3.75 15.14 0.66
N ARG A 71 -2.49 15.42 0.98
CA ARG A 71 -1.50 14.49 1.52
C ARG A 71 -0.71 15.17 2.62
N ARG A 72 -0.33 14.40 3.64
CA ARG A 72 0.54 14.87 4.72
C ARG A 72 1.93 15.20 4.17
N ILE A 73 2.49 16.33 4.60
CA ILE A 73 3.83 16.77 4.22
C ILE A 73 4.70 16.86 5.46
N VAL A 74 5.90 16.32 5.36
CA VAL A 74 6.94 16.42 6.38
C VAL A 74 8.03 17.32 5.83
N LEU A 75 8.24 18.46 6.48
CA LEU A 75 9.38 19.32 6.19
C LEU A 75 10.56 18.87 7.04
N THR A 76 11.73 18.74 6.42
CA THR A 76 12.98 18.43 7.10
C THR A 76 14.04 19.41 6.60
N VAL A 77 14.62 20.17 7.51
CA VAL A 77 15.76 21.03 7.17
C VAL A 77 17.02 20.18 7.26
N ALA A 78 17.79 20.09 6.17
CA ALA A 78 19.05 19.36 6.16
C ALA A 78 20.08 20.05 7.08
N GLN A 79 20.98 19.29 7.71
CA GLN A 79 22.01 19.88 8.56
C GLN A 79 23.14 20.49 7.74
N ASN A 80 23.37 19.97 6.53
CA ASN A 80 24.39 20.41 5.60
C ASN A 80 23.97 20.06 4.16
N TYR A 81 24.72 20.56 3.18
CA TYR A 81 24.44 20.35 1.74
C TYR A 81 24.76 18.93 1.23
N GLN A 82 25.35 18.06 2.04
CA GLN A 82 25.76 16.70 1.65
C GLN A 82 24.72 15.64 2.06
N GLU A 83 23.71 16.00 2.84
CA GLU A 83 22.62 15.11 3.23
C GLU A 83 21.54 15.13 2.14
N THR A 84 21.45 14.05 1.35
CA THR A 84 20.38 13.80 0.37
C THR A 84 19.85 12.38 0.49
#